data_AF-M7BRI0-F1
#
_entry.id   AF-M7BRI0-F1
#
_cell.length_a   1.000
_cell.length_b   1.000
_cell.length_c   1.000
_cell.angle_alpha   90.00
_cell.angle_beta   90.00
_cell.angle_gamma   90.00
#
_symmetry.space_group_name_H-M   'P 1'
#
loop_
_entity.id
_entity.type
_entity.pdbx_description
1 polymer ?
#
loop_
_entity_poly.entity_id
_entity_poly.type
_entity_poly.pdbx_seq_one_letter_code
_entity_poly.pdbx_strand_id
1 'polypeptide(L)'
;MVAIPYQAILTSVLLLVAALPSELGSQPSAVQKHTGQVYEENDYRKVRFVARQKEVNETFAIDLIAEQPVNKVESRVISCDGGGGALGILKCT
;
A
#
# COMPACT_ATOMS: atom_id res chain seq x y z
N MET A 1 42.58 -21.02 -31.81
CA MET A 1 41.14 -21.03 -32.16
C MET A 1 40.42 -21.76 -31.03
N VAL A 2 39.80 -21.03 -30.10
CA VAL A 2 39.18 -21.63 -28.90
C VAL A 2 37.79 -22.12 -29.27
N ALA A 3 37.61 -23.44 -29.37
CA ALA A 3 36.31 -24.06 -29.58
C ALA A 3 35.57 -24.13 -28.25
N ILE A 4 34.80 -23.10 -27.93
CA ILE A 4 33.93 -23.11 -26.74
C ILE A 4 32.82 -24.13 -27.00
N PRO A 5 32.65 -25.16 -26.14
CA PRO A 5 31.64 -26.18 -26.36
C PRO A 5 30.24 -25.56 -26.31
N TYR A 6 29.37 -25.95 -27.24
CA TYR A 6 27.98 -25.46 -27.32
C TYR A 6 27.24 -25.58 -25.98
N GLN A 7 27.56 -26.62 -25.20
CA GLN A 7 27.02 -26.81 -23.85
C GLN A 7 27.43 -25.71 -22.86
N ALA A 8 28.65 -25.15 -22.97
CA ALA A 8 29.07 -24.01 -22.15
C ALA A 8 28.39 -22.70 -22.56
N ILE A 9 28.05 -22.55 -23.85
CA ILE A 9 27.25 -21.42 -24.33
C ILE A 9 25.80 -21.56 -23.81
N LEU A 10 25.24 -22.76 -23.85
CA LEU A 10 23.88 -23.03 -23.38
C LEU A 10 23.72 -22.79 -21.87
N THR A 11 24.67 -23.26 -21.06
CA THR A 11 24.63 -23.06 -19.60
C THR A 11 24.87 -21.61 -19.19
N SER A 12 25.75 -20.89 -19.89
CA SER A 12 25.99 -19.46 -19.63
C SER A 12 24.79 -18.59 -20.01
N VAL A 13 24.10 -18.88 -21.11
CA VAL A 13 22.86 -18.20 -21.49
C VAL A 13 21.72 -18.50 -20.51
N LEU A 14 21.59 -19.76 -20.06
CA LEU A 14 20.57 -20.13 -19.07
C LEU A 14 20.80 -19.44 -17.71
N LEU A 15 22.05 -19.33 -17.26
CA LEU A 15 22.40 -18.56 -16.06
C LEU A 15 22.09 -17.07 -16.21
N LEU A 16 22.32 -16.50 -17.40
CA LEU A 16 22.02 -15.09 -17.69
C LEU A 16 20.51 -14.81 -17.68
N VAL A 17 19.70 -15.73 -18.21
CA VAL A 17 18.22 -15.62 -18.18
C VAL A 17 17.66 -15.85 -16.77
N ALA A 18 18.26 -16.74 -15.97
CA ALA A 18 17.89 -16.95 -14.58
C ALA A 18 18.33 -15.79 -13.65
N ALA A 19 19.36 -15.03 -14.05
CA ALA A 19 19.83 -13.84 -13.35
C ALA A 19 19.06 -12.56 -13.72
N LEU A 20 18.14 -12.63 -14.70
CA LEU A 20 17.17 -11.56 -14.89
C LEU A 20 16.27 -11.56 -13.65
N PRO A 21 16.26 -10.47 -12.87
CA PRO A 21 15.36 -10.40 -11.73
C PRO A 21 13.94 -10.53 -12.30
N SER A 22 13.16 -11.44 -11.71
CA SER A 22 11.72 -11.52 -11.94
C SER A 22 11.07 -10.29 -11.30
N GLU A 23 11.36 -9.10 -11.85
CA GLU A 23 10.68 -7.85 -11.58
C GLU A 23 9.30 -7.89 -12.26
N LEU A 24 8.52 -8.95 -12.03
CA LEU A 24 7.09 -8.73 -11.91
C LEU A 24 6.87 -8.22 -10.49
N GLY A 25 7.44 -7.04 -10.24
CA GLY A 25 7.34 -6.33 -8.99
C GLY A 25 5.88 -6.29 -8.59
N SER A 26 5.64 -6.52 -7.30
CA SER A 26 4.39 -6.24 -6.61
C SER A 26 3.66 -5.13 -7.34
N GLN A 27 2.60 -5.48 -8.11
CA GLN A 27 1.94 -4.52 -8.98
C GLN A 27 1.47 -3.39 -8.06
N PRO A 28 2.00 -2.15 -8.16
CA PRO A 28 1.67 -1.09 -7.21
C PRO A 28 0.16 -0.80 -7.18
N SER A 29 -0.55 -1.16 -8.25
CA SER A 29 -2.01 -1.13 -8.33
C SER A 29 -2.75 -2.07 -7.36
N ALA A 30 -2.10 -3.13 -6.86
CA ALA A 30 -2.66 -4.16 -5.99
C ALA A 30 -2.76 -3.76 -4.51
N VAL A 31 -2.02 -2.73 -4.07
CA VAL A 31 -2.08 -2.25 -2.68
C VAL A 31 -3.48 -1.69 -2.40
N GLN A 32 -4.18 -2.23 -1.41
CA GLN A 32 -5.53 -1.80 -1.04
C GLN A 32 -5.49 -0.45 -0.32
N LYS A 33 -6.39 0.48 -0.71
CA LYS A 33 -6.55 1.75 0.01
C LYS A 33 -7.28 1.51 1.33
N HIS A 34 -7.18 2.45 2.28
CA HIS A 34 -7.95 2.43 3.53
C HIS A 34 -9.47 2.31 3.35
N THR A 35 -10.01 2.67 2.17
CA THR A 35 -11.42 2.49 1.79
C THR A 35 -11.75 1.13 1.17
N GLY A 36 -10.77 0.23 1.06
CA GLY A 36 -10.93 -1.07 0.42
C GLY A 36 -10.74 -1.08 -1.11
N GLN A 37 -10.48 0.08 -1.73
CA GLN A 37 -10.42 0.20 -3.19
C GLN A 37 -9.16 -0.45 -3.80
N VAL A 38 -9.38 -1.42 -4.69
CA VAL A 38 -8.36 -2.11 -5.51
C VAL A 38 -8.85 -2.16 -6.97
N TYR A 39 -7.92 -2.15 -7.93
CA TYR A 39 -8.24 -2.39 -9.33
C TYR A 39 -8.22 -3.89 -9.62
N GLU A 40 -9.25 -4.39 -10.31
CA GLU A 40 -9.36 -5.80 -10.72
C GLU A 40 -8.19 -6.26 -11.59
N GLU A 41 -7.91 -7.56 -11.64
CA GLU A 41 -6.75 -8.09 -12.36
C GLU A 41 -6.70 -7.65 -13.82
N ASN A 42 -7.84 -7.68 -14.51
CA ASN A 42 -7.98 -7.36 -15.93
C ASN A 42 -8.35 -5.88 -16.21
N ASP A 43 -8.29 -5.00 -15.20
CA ASP A 43 -8.62 -3.59 -15.40
C ASP A 43 -7.48 -2.84 -16.11
N TYR A 44 -7.73 -2.40 -17.35
CA TYR A 44 -6.79 -1.63 -18.15
C TYR A 44 -6.28 -0.36 -17.45
N ARG A 45 -7.04 0.18 -16.49
CA ARG A 45 -6.66 1.38 -15.73
C ARG A 45 -5.41 1.17 -14.87
N LYS A 46 -5.00 -0.08 -14.61
CA LYS A 46 -3.78 -0.43 -13.85
C LYS A 46 -2.50 -0.04 -14.57
N VAL A 47 -2.54 0.08 -15.91
CA VAL A 47 -1.38 0.46 -16.73
C VAL A 47 -0.72 1.77 -16.27
N ARG A 48 -1.50 2.69 -15.67
CA ARG A 48 -0.99 3.97 -15.16
C ARG A 48 0.04 3.82 -14.03
N PHE A 49 0.06 2.67 -13.35
CA PHE A 49 0.98 2.34 -12.26
C PHE A 49 2.10 1.41 -12.72
N VAL A 50 2.14 1.02 -13.99
CA VAL A 50 3.31 0.31 -14.54
C VAL A 50 4.48 1.29 -14.50
N ALA A 51 5.57 0.91 -13.82
CA ALA A 51 6.73 1.74 -13.51
C ALA A 51 6.47 2.96 -12.59
N ARG A 52 5.31 3.07 -11.92
CA ARG A 52 5.01 4.12 -10.94
C ARG A 52 4.34 3.57 -9.69
N GLN A 53 4.72 4.07 -8.52
CA GLN A 53 4.09 3.67 -7.26
C GLN A 53 2.67 4.25 -7.12
N LYS A 54 1.76 3.44 -6.55
CA LYS A 54 0.45 3.91 -6.10
C LYS A 54 0.63 4.46 -4.70
N GLU A 55 0.41 5.75 -4.53
CA GLU A 55 0.48 6.37 -3.22
C GLU A 55 -0.73 5.94 -2.37
N VAL A 56 -0.44 5.30 -1.26
CA VAL A 56 -1.41 4.85 -0.25
C VAL A 56 -0.87 5.28 1.10
N ASN A 57 -1.74 5.82 1.94
CA ASN A 57 -1.39 6.11 3.33
C ASN A 57 -1.38 4.81 4.12
N GLU A 58 -0.25 4.45 4.72
CA GLU A 58 -0.09 3.23 5.52
C GLU A 58 -0.82 3.32 6.87
N THR A 59 -1.02 4.54 7.38
CA THR A 59 -1.68 4.77 8.67
C THR A 59 -3.19 4.91 8.51
N PHE A 60 -3.95 3.90 8.91
CA PHE A 60 -5.40 3.93 8.81
C PHE A 60 -6.05 4.59 10.03
N ALA A 61 -6.83 5.64 9.80
CA ALA A 61 -7.50 6.39 10.87
C ALA A 61 -8.50 5.53 11.68
N ILE A 62 -9.05 4.47 11.09
CA ILE A 62 -9.95 3.54 11.78
C ILE A 62 -9.23 2.83 12.91
N ASP A 63 -8.01 2.34 12.65
CA ASP A 63 -7.20 1.64 13.64
C ASP A 63 -6.74 2.61 14.74
N LEU A 64 -6.31 3.82 14.35
CA LEU A 64 -5.92 4.86 15.32
C LEU A 64 -7.05 5.27 16.27
N ILE A 65 -8.29 5.33 15.79
CA ILE A 65 -9.44 5.66 16.64
C ILE A 65 -9.78 4.49 17.57
N ALA A 66 -9.64 3.25 17.09
CA ALA A 66 -9.86 2.06 17.90
C ALA A 66 -8.82 1.88 19.02
N GLU A 67 -7.60 2.39 18.82
CA GLU A 67 -6.54 2.42 19.84
C GLU A 67 -6.83 3.40 20.99
N GLN A 68 -7.64 4.44 20.77
CA GLN A 68 -7.91 5.43 21.81
C GLN A 68 -8.81 4.88 22.91
N PRO A 69 -8.52 5.18 24.19
CA PRO A 69 -9.32 4.69 25.30
C PRO A 69 -10.69 5.37 25.36
N VAL A 70 -11.67 4.64 25.88
CA VAL A 70 -13.00 5.18 26.15
C VAL A 70 -12.94 6.12 27.36
N ASN A 71 -13.37 7.37 27.17
CA ASN A 71 -13.45 8.37 28.24
C ASN A 71 -14.69 8.13 29.12
N LYS A 72 -14.48 7.94 30.43
CA LYS A 72 -15.54 7.78 31.43
C LYS A 72 -15.81 9.10 32.13
N VAL A 73 -17.09 9.42 32.30
CA VAL A 73 -17.57 10.65 32.93
C VAL A 73 -18.83 10.36 33.75
N GLU A 74 -19.06 11.13 34.81
CA GLU A 74 -20.21 10.96 35.69
C GLU A 74 -21.45 11.73 35.21
N SER A 75 -21.27 12.71 34.34
CA SER A 75 -22.37 13.54 33.82
C SER A 75 -23.23 12.78 32.82
N ARG A 76 -24.54 13.02 32.84
CA ARG A 76 -25.51 12.39 31.93
C ARG A 76 -25.33 12.83 30.47
N VAL A 77 -24.91 14.07 30.24
CA VAL A 77 -24.72 14.67 28.92
C VAL A 77 -23.30 15.20 28.85
N ILE A 78 -22.62 14.97 27.72
CA ILE A 78 -21.23 15.36 27.50
C ILE A 78 -21.13 16.04 26.15
N SER A 79 -20.28 17.04 26.07
CA SER A 79 -20.06 17.73 24.82
C SER A 79 -18.61 17.62 24.36
N CYS A 80 -18.42 17.23 23.11
CA CYS A 80 -17.12 17.09 22.45
C CYS A 80 -16.94 18.21 21.43
N ASP A 81 -15.77 18.86 21.46
CA ASP A 81 -15.31 19.88 20.51
C ASP A 81 -14.10 19.40 19.69
N GLY A 82 -13.66 18.15 19.87
CA GLY A 82 -12.44 17.63 19.24
C GLY A 82 -11.13 18.23 19.78
N GLY A 83 -11.18 19.07 20.83
CA GLY A 83 -10.02 19.72 21.43
C GLY A 83 -9.58 21.01 20.71
N GLY A 84 -8.94 21.92 21.45
CA GLY A 84 -8.39 23.16 20.88
C GLY A 84 -9.42 24.27 20.61
N GLY A 85 -10.64 24.17 21.15
CA GLY A 85 -11.68 25.19 21.02
C GLY A 85 -12.05 25.44 19.56
N ALA A 86 -11.69 26.61 19.01
CA ALA A 86 -11.95 26.95 17.61
C ALA A 86 -11.06 26.20 16.59
N LEU A 87 -10.00 25.52 17.06
CA LEU A 87 -9.13 24.70 16.20
C LEU A 87 -9.66 23.28 16.00
N GLY A 88 -10.63 22.88 16.82
CA GLY A 88 -11.26 21.56 16.77
C GLY A 88 -12.45 21.51 15.81
N ILE A 89 -13.29 20.52 16.02
CA ILE A 89 -14.57 20.41 15.32
C ILE A 89 -15.65 21.26 16.02
N LEU A 90 -16.77 21.49 15.35
CA LEU A 90 -17.91 22.14 15.99
C LEU A 90 -18.40 21.32 17.19
N LYS A 91 -18.68 22.01 18.29
CA LYS A 91 -19.14 21.43 19.55
C LYS A 91 -20.49 20.72 19.39
N CYS A 92 -20.53 19.43 19.76
CA CYS A 92 -21.74 18.60 19.82
C CYS A 92 -22.06 18.24 21.28
N THR A 93 -23.33 18.18 21.67
CA THR A 93 -23.82 17.82 23.02
C THR A 93 -24.57 16.51 23.04
#